data_AF-F0Y765-F1
#
_entry.id   AF-F0Y765-F1
#
_cell.length_a   1.000
_cell.length_b   1.000
_cell.length_c   1.000
_cell.angle_alpha   90.00
_cell.angle_beta   90.00
_cell.angle_gamma   90.00
#
_symmetry.space_group_name_H-M   'P 1'
#
loop_
_entity.id
_entity.type
_entity.pdbx_description
1 polymer ?
#
loop_
_entity_poly.entity_id
_entity_poly.type
_entity_poly.pdbx_seq_one_letter_code
_entity_poly.pdbx_strand_id
1 'polypeptide(L)' 'MISLFQAVTMEGWTDIMYHCMDAAWPPISIFLFLSLFAVGSMLVLNLVLGVIADTLGDEED' A
#
# COMPACT_ATOMS: atom_id res chain seq x y z
N MET A 1 -10.60 -5.28 7.44
CA MET A 1 -10.15 -5.94 6.20
C MET A 1 -10.26 -5.01 5.00
N ILE A 2 -11.45 -4.48 4.67
CA ILE A 2 -11.63 -3.53 3.54
C ILE A 2 -10.80 -2.25 3.67
N SER A 3 -10.75 -1.63 4.85
CA SER A 3 -10.01 -0.38 5.09
C SER A 3 -8.50 -0.50 4.90
N LEU A 4 -7.91 -1.66 5.25
CA LEU A 4 -6.49 -1.93 5.02
C LEU A 4 -6.20 -2.14 3.54
N PHE A 5 -7.09 -2.86 2.84
CA PHE A 5 -6.97 -3.04 1.40
C PHE A 5 -7.05 -1.72 0.64
N GLN A 6 -8.05 -0.88 0.96
CA GLN A 6 -8.19 0.48 0.39
C GLN A 6 -6.96 1.36 0.69
N ALA A 7 -6.42 1.28 1.90
CA ALA A 7 -5.22 2.03 2.26
C ALA A 7 -3.98 1.61 1.44
N VAL A 8 -3.83 0.30 1.16
CA VAL A 8 -2.71 -0.24 0.37
C VAL A 8 -2.85 0.10 -1.13
N THR A 9 -4.08 0.15 -1.67
CA THR A 9 -4.33 0.57 -3.05
C THR A 9 -4.24 2.09 -3.25
N MET A 10 -3.92 2.84 -2.20
CA MET A 10 -3.85 4.31 -2.21
C MET A 10 -5.18 5.00 -2.55
N GLU A 11 -6.30 4.34 -2.29
CA GLU A 11 -7.63 4.89 -2.55
C GLU A 11 -8.33 5.23 -1.22
N GLY A 12 -8.70 6.50 -1.02
CA GLY A 12 -9.40 6.94 0.20
C GLY A 12 -8.60 6.76 1.50
N TRP A 13 -7.29 6.52 1.42
CA TRP A 13 -6.43 6.25 2.58
C TRP A 13 -6.27 7.47 3.50
N THR A 14 -6.36 8.69 2.95
CA THR A 14 -6.27 9.94 3.71
C THR A 14 -7.45 10.10 4.67
N ASP A 15 -8.65 9.72 4.23
CA ASP A 15 -9.87 9.82 5.05
C ASP A 15 -9.81 8.82 6.20
N ILE A 16 -9.32 7.60 5.93
CA ILE A 16 -9.08 6.59 6.96
C ILE A 16 -8.01 7.08 7.96
N MET A 17 -6.93 7.69 7.47
CA MET A 17 -5.88 8.26 8.33
C MET A 17 -6.45 9.37 9.22
N TYR A 18 -7.27 10.27 8.68
CA TYR A 18 -7.89 11.34 9.47
C TYR A 18 -8.84 10.79 10.53
N HIS A 19 -9.66 9.79 10.20
CA HIS A 19 -10.47 9.10 11.20
C HIS A 19 -9.62 8.43 12.29
N CYS A 20 -8.46 7.86 11.94
CA CYS A 20 -7.51 7.34 12.91
C CYS A 20 -6.82 8.44 13.75
N MET A 21 -6.58 9.63 13.19
CA MET A 21 -6.04 10.77 13.93
C MET A 21 -7.05 11.32 14.93
N ASP A 22 -8.34 11.36 14.56
CA ASP A 22 -9.42 11.82 15.43
C ASP A 22 -9.74 10.84 16.57
N ALA A 23 -9.60 9.53 16.31
CA ALA A 23 -9.88 8.49 17.29
C ALA A 23 -8.69 8.15 18.22
N ALA A 24 -7.46 8.43 17.80
CA ALA A 24 -6.24 8.03 18.49
C ALA A 24 -5.20 9.16 18.54
N TRP A 25 -3.90 8.83 18.53
CA TRP A 25 -2.84 9.83 18.65
C TRP A 25 -2.32 10.25 17.25
N PRO A 26 -2.48 11.53 16.84
CA PRO A 26 -2.18 11.97 15.49
C PRO A 26 -0.77 11.65 14.95
N PRO A 27 0.32 11.77 15.73
CA PRO A 27 1.66 11.50 15.23
C PRO A 27 1.88 10.03 14.84
N ILE A 28 1.28 9.10 15.59
CA ILE A 28 1.41 7.67 15.36
C ILE A 28 0.62 7.27 14.11
N SER A 29 -0.59 7.81 13.94
CA SER A 29 -1.41 7.57 12.75
C SER A 29 -0.68 8.00 11.48
N ILE A 30 -0.06 9.18 11.48
CA ILE A 30 0.75 9.65 10.34
C ILE A 30 1.92 8.69 10.07
N PHE A 31 2.68 8.31 11.10
CA PHE A 31 3.82 7.40 10.94
C PHE A 31 3.44 6.03 10.37
N LEU A 32 2.33 5.45 10.85
CA LEU A 32 1.81 4.18 10.36
C LEU A 32 1.43 4.25 8.87
N PHE A 33 0.68 5.28 8.47
CA PHE A 33 0.28 5.41 7.07
C PHE A 33 1.44 5.77 6.15
N LEU A 34 2.43 6.55 6.61
CA LEU A 34 3.63 6.87 5.83
C LEU A 34 4.49 5.62 5.59
N SER A 35 4.69 4.80 6.62
CA SER A 35 5.42 3.52 6.50
C SER A 35 4.67 2.51 5.63
N LEU A 36 3.34 2.46 5.74
CA LEU A 36 2.48 1.66 4.87
C LEU A 36 2.62 2.08 3.40
N PHE A 37 2.71 3.38 3.11
CA PHE A 37 2.92 3.90 1.76
C PHE A 37 4.30 3.54 1.20
N ALA A 38 5.34 3.70 2.02
CA ALA A 38 6.71 3.37 1.64
C ALA A 38 6.87 1.88 1.32
N VAL A 39 6.35 1.00 2.18
CA VAL A 39 6.47 -0.46 1.98
C VAL A 39 5.44 -0.96 0.97
N GLY A 40 4.18 -0.55 1.08
CA GLY A 40 3.07 -1.02 0.26
C GLY A 40 3.22 -0.68 -1.21
N SER A 41 3.63 0.56 -1.54
CA SER A 41 3.80 0.96 -2.94
C SER A 41 4.93 0.21 -3.64
N MET A 42 6.07 0.06 -2.96
CA MET A 42 7.23 -0.64 -3.52
C MET A 42 6.95 -2.13 -3.63
N LEU A 43 6.21 -2.71 -2.68
CA LEU A 43 5.85 -4.13 -2.71
C LEU A 43 4.89 -4.44 -3.86
N VAL A 44 3.84 -3.64 -4.05
CA VAL A 44 2.88 -3.86 -5.16
C VAL A 44 3.57 -3.70 -6.52
N LEU A 45 4.37 -2.64 -6.72
CA LEU A 45 5.10 -2.44 -7.97
C LEU A 45 6.10 -3.56 -8.24
N ASN A 46 6.88 -3.97 -7.25
CA ASN A 46 7.88 -5.02 -7.42
C ASN A 46 7.24 -6.40 -7.64
N LEU A 47 6.09 -6.69 -7.03
CA LEU A 47 5.35 -7.92 -7.31
C LEU A 47 4.79 -7.93 -8.73
N VAL A 48 4.19 -6.83 -9.19
CA VAL A 48 3.67 -6.73 -10.56
C VAL A 48 4.81 -6.85 -11.58
N LEU A 49 5.92 -6.15 -11.38
CA LEU A 49 7.11 -6.28 -12.21
C LEU A 49 7.67 -7.70 -12.21
N GLY A 50 7.73 -8.35 -11.04
CA GLY A 50 8.21 -9.72 -10.91
C GLY A 50 7.36 -10.71 -11.70
N VAL A 51 6.03 -10.61 -11.59
CA VAL A 51 5.10 -11.47 -12.35
C VAL A 51 5.20 -11.20 -13.85
N ILE A 52 5.26 -9.94 -14.27
CA ILE A 52 5.40 -9.59 -15.69
C ILE A 52 6.73 -10.13 -16.25
N ALA A 53 7.83 -9.98 -15.51
CA ALA A 53 9.13 -10.50 -15.92
C ALA A 53 9.15 -12.03 -16.06
N ASP A 54 8.48 -12.74 -15.14
CA ASP A 54 8.32 -14.20 -15.19
C ASP A 54 7.53 -14.62 -16.43
N THR A 55 6.39 -13.96 -16.69
CA THR A 55 5.56 -14.28 -17.88
C THR A 55 6.24 -13.98 -19.21
N LEU A 56 7.10 -12.96 -19.28
CA LEU A 56 7.87 -12.65 -20.48
C LEU A 56 9.02 -13.63 -20.70
N GLY A 57 9.69 -14.08 -19.62
CA GLY A 57 10.74 -15.09 -19.71
C GLY A 57 10.22 -16.44 -20.19
N ASP A 58 9.03 -16.84 -19.74
CA ASP A 58 8.37 -18.08 -20.18
C ASP A 58 7.89 -18.04 -21.65
N GLU A 59 7.68 -16.86 -22.25
CA GLU A 59 7.30 -16.72 -23.67
C GLU A 59 8.51 -16.71 -24.63
N GLU A 60 9.71 -16.44 -24.13
CA GLU A 60 10.96 -16.40 -24.94
C GLU A 60 11.68 -17.76 -25.06
N ASP A 61 11.30 -18.77 -24.26
CA ASP A 61 11.76 -20.18 -24.33
C ASP A 61 10.78 -21.10 -25.12
#